data_AF-A0A938ERT1-F1
#
_entry.id   AF-A0A938ERT1-F1
#
_cell.length_a   1.000
_cell.length_b   1.000
_cell.length_c   1.000
_cell.angle_alpha   90.00
_cell.angle_beta   90.00
_cell.angle_gamma   90.00
#
_symmetry.space_group_name_H-M   'P 1'
#
loop_
_entity.id
_entity.type
_entity.pdbx_description
1 polymer ?
#
loop_
_entity_poly.entity_id
_entity_poly.type
_entity_poly.pdbx_seq_one_letter_code
_entity_poly.pdbx_strand_id
1 'polypeptide(L)' 'RRGVLVDAGDYRARRAGLLTRLAHKAADEAVEYGEEIELEPMSALDRRTVHMALADRTDIETRSEGEDPRRRIVVVPVAE' A
#
# COMPACT_ATOMS: atom_id res chain seq x y z
N ARG A 1 -23.96 4.90 -27.18
CA ARG A 1 -23.71 5.24 -25.75
C ARG A 1 -22.31 5.86 -25.67
N ARG A 2 -22.21 7.15 -25.36
CA ARG A 2 -20.91 7.83 -25.13
C ARG A 2 -20.30 7.23 -23.87
N GLY A 3 -19.16 6.57 -23.99
CA GLY A 3 -18.35 6.20 -22.84
C GLY A 3 -17.91 7.48 -22.16
N VAL A 4 -18.33 7.68 -20.91
CA VAL A 4 -17.84 8.79 -20.11
C VAL A 4 -16.39 8.43 -19.79
N LEU A 5 -15.46 9.03 -20.53
CA LEU A 5 -14.06 9.14 -20.15
C LEU A 5 -14.02 10.10 -18.95
N VAL A 6 -14.56 9.65 -17.81
CA VAL A 6 -14.30 10.31 -16.54
C VAL A 6 -12.80 10.22 -16.38
N ASP A 7 -12.18 11.38 -16.18
CA ASP A 7 -10.81 11.72 -15.84
C ASP A 7 -10.03 10.67 -15.01
N ALA A 8 -9.90 9.46 -15.56
CA ALA A 8 -9.42 8.30 -14.84
C ALA A 8 -7.90 8.33 -14.71
N GLY A 9 -7.21 9.08 -15.57
CA GLY A 9 -5.77 9.33 -15.49
C GLY A 9 -5.43 10.08 -14.19
N ASP A 10 -6.09 11.22 -13.96
CA ASP A 10 -5.87 12.02 -12.76
C ASP A 10 -6.34 11.29 -11.51
N TYR A 11 -7.49 10.61 -11.54
CA TYR A 11 -7.93 9.82 -10.38
C TYR A 11 -6.93 8.70 -10.03
N ARG A 12 -6.43 7.94 -11.02
CA ARG A 12 -5.46 6.86 -10.80
C ARG A 12 -4.14 7.40 -10.26
N ALA A 13 -3.63 8.48 -10.84
CA ALA A 13 -2.40 9.12 -10.40
C ALA A 13 -2.53 9.66 -8.96
N ARG A 14 -3.64 10.34 -8.66
CA ARG A 14 -3.92 10.84 -7.30
C ARG A 14 -4.06 9.70 -6.30
N ARG A 15 -4.75 8.62 -6.66
CA ARG A 15 -4.91 7.44 -5.81
C ARG A 15 -3.57 6.76 -5.54
N ALA A 16 -2.75 6.56 -6.56
CA ALA A 16 -1.41 5.99 -6.42
C ALA A 16 -0.53 6.85 -5.50
N GLY A 17 -0.52 8.18 -5.70
CA GLY A 17 0.23 9.10 -4.84
C GLY A 17 -0.22 9.07 -3.38
N LEU A 18 -1.52 8.94 -3.11
CA LEU A 18 -2.04 8.76 -1.75
C LEU A 18 -1.58 7.44 -1.13
N LEU A 19 -1.65 6.34 -1.89
CA LEU A 19 -1.21 5.03 -1.42
C LEU A 19 0.29 4.98 -1.12
N THR A 20 1.12 5.61 -1.96
CA THR A 20 2.57 5.74 -1.71
C THR A 20 2.84 6.47 -0.40
N ARG A 21 2.15 7.59 -0.14
CA ARG A 21 2.29 8.34 1.12
C ARG A 21 1.85 7.53 2.34
N LEU A 22 0.72 6.83 2.22
CA LEU A 22 0.21 5.95 3.27
C LEU A 22 1.19 4.81 3.56
N ALA A 23 1.76 4.21 2.52
CA ALA A 23 2.72 3.12 2.63
C ALA A 23 3.98 3.55 3.40
N HIS A 24 4.59 4.69 3.02
CA HIS A 24 5.76 5.19 3.74
C HIS A 24 5.46 5.52 5.20
N LYS A 25 4.31 6.17 5.46
CA LYS A 25 3.90 6.46 6.83
C LYS A 25 3.76 5.18 7.67
N ALA A 26 3.11 4.15 7.13
CA ALA A 26 2.96 2.87 7.82
C ALA A 26 4.30 2.15 8.04
N ALA A 27 5.24 2.26 7.09
CA ALA A 27 6.59 1.71 7.25
C ALA A 27 7.39 2.45 8.33
N ASP A 28 7.27 3.78 8.40
CA ASP A 28 7.90 4.57 9.45
C ASP A 28 7.33 4.21 10.83
N GLU A 29 6.00 4.12 10.96
CA GLU A 29 5.33 3.69 12.19
C GLU A 29 5.72 2.27 12.59
N ALA A 30 5.79 1.34 11.63
CA ALA A 30 6.19 -0.05 11.90
C ALA A 30 7.60 -0.12 12.50
N VAL A 31 8.56 0.62 11.94
CA VAL A 31 9.93 0.66 12.44
C VAL A 31 10.03 1.42 13.77
N GLU A 32 9.31 2.52 13.92
CA GLU A 32 9.32 3.33 15.15
C GLU A 32 8.80 2.54 16.36
N TYR A 33 7.68 1.82 16.19
CA TYR A 33 7.06 1.06 17.27
C TYR A 33 7.59 -0.38 17.39
N GLY A 34 8.26 -0.89 16.36
CA GLY A 34 8.67 -2.30 16.29
C GLY A 34 7.47 -3.24 16.18
N GLU A 35 6.34 -2.76 15.65
CA GLU A 35 5.09 -3.51 15.53
C GLU A 35 4.63 -3.61 14.07
N GLU A 36 3.89 -4.67 13.75
CA GLU A 36 3.31 -4.83 12.41
C GLU A 36 2.15 -3.85 12.20
N ILE A 37 2.13 -3.16 11.06
CA ILE A 37 1.07 -2.22 10.68
C ILE A 37 0.23 -2.80 9.56
N GLU A 38 -1.07 -2.97 9.81
CA GLU A 38 -2.03 -3.42 8.82
C GLU A 38 -2.67 -2.23 8.09
N LEU A 39 -2.62 -2.23 6.76
CA LEU A 39 -3.35 -1.28 5.94
C LEU A 39 -4.79 -1.73 5.70
N GLU A 40 -5.65 -0.80 5.30
CA GLU A 40 -7.00 -1.13 4.87
C GLU A 40 -6.99 -2.08 3.65
N PRO A 41 -7.95 -3.03 3.55
CA PRO A 41 -8.13 -3.85 2.36
C PRO A 41 -8.26 -3.00 1.09
N MET A 42 -7.54 -3.39 0.04
CA MET A 42 -7.46 -2.62 -1.21
C MET A 42 -7.37 -3.54 -2.41
N SER A 43 -7.57 -3.01 -3.62
CA SER A 43 -7.54 -3.80 -4.85
C SER A 43 -6.14 -4.39 -5.12
N ALA A 44 -6.06 -5.43 -5.94
CA ALA A 44 -4.76 -6.00 -6.32
C ALA A 44 -3.79 -4.96 -6.94
N LEU A 45 -4.31 -3.98 -7.67
CA LEU A 45 -3.50 -2.88 -8.23
C LEU A 45 -2.98 -1.93 -7.14
N ASP A 46 -3.83 -1.60 -6.18
CA ASP A 46 -3.46 -0.74 -5.05
C ASP A 46 -2.40 -1.44 -4.18
N ARG A 47 -2.60 -2.73 -3.88
CA ARG A 47 -1.63 -3.56 -3.15
C ARG A 47 -0.27 -3.58 -3.86
N ARG A 48 -0.26 -3.76 -5.19
CA ARG A 48 0.97 -3.68 -5.97
C ARG A 48 1.62 -2.30 -5.86
N THR A 49 0.85 -1.22 -5.86
CA THR A 49 1.37 0.14 -5.70
C THR A 49 2.07 0.32 -4.37
N VAL A 50 1.48 -0.20 -3.28
CA VAL A 50 2.09 -0.20 -1.93
C VAL A 50 3.37 -1.03 -1.90
N HIS A 51 3.35 -2.27 -2.41
CA HIS A 51 4.55 -3.12 -2.51
C HIS A 51 5.69 -2.41 -3.24
N MET A 52 5.41 -1.81 -4.40
CA MET A 52 6.43 -1.12 -5.18
C MET A 52 6.92 0.16 -4.51
N ALA A 53 6.07 0.87 -3.76
CA ALA A 53 6.47 2.07 -3.02
C ALA A 53 7.46 1.77 -1.89
N LEU A 54 7.43 0.55 -1.34
CA LEU A 54 8.28 0.13 -0.22
C LEU A 54 9.40 -0.84 -0.64
N ALA A 55 9.52 -1.16 -1.93
CA ALA A 55 10.46 -2.18 -2.41
C ALA A 55 11.94 -1.89 -2.12
N ASP A 56 12.31 -0.61 -2.00
CA ASP A 56 13.69 -0.18 -1.73
C ASP A 56 14.01 -0.04 -0.23
N ARG A 57 13.03 -0.26 0.65
CA ARG A 57 13.22 -0.22 2.11
C ARG A 57 13.77 -1.57 2.59
N THR A 58 14.87 -1.55 3.35
CA THR A 58 15.53 -2.77 3.86
C THR A 58 15.25 -3.07 5.33
N ASP A 59 14.61 -2.16 6.02
CA ASP A 59 14.26 -2.19 7.45
C ASP A 59 12.82 -2.67 7.69
N ILE A 60 12.11 -3.05 6.63
CA ILE A 60 10.74 -3.58 6.66
C ILE A 60 10.58 -4.71 5.64
N GLU A 61 9.57 -5.54 5.86
CA GLU A 61 9.00 -6.47 4.90
C GLU A 61 7.52 -6.16 4.67
N THR A 62 7.02 -6.50 3.49
CA THR A 62 5.61 -6.33 3.14
C THR A 62 5.00 -7.66 2.72
N ARG A 63 3.85 -8.03 3.31
CA ARG A 63 3.13 -9.26 2.97
C ARG A 63 1.65 -8.99 2.72
N SER A 64 1.03 -9.78 1.83
CA SER A 64 -0.40 -9.64 1.51
C SER A 64 -1.20 -10.70 2.24
N GLU A 65 -2.01 -10.29 3.22
CA GLU A 65 -2.77 -11.19 4.07
C GLU A 65 -4.28 -11.17 3.79
N GLY A 66 -4.92 -12.31 4.02
CA GLY A 66 -6.34 -12.52 3.80
C GLY A 66 -6.71 -12.85 2.35
N GLU A 67 -8.01 -12.96 2.10
CA GLU A 67 -8.60 -13.29 0.80
C GLU A 67 -9.41 -12.10 0.27
N ASP A 68 -9.42 -11.93 -1.05
CA ASP A 68 -10.22 -10.86 -1.66
C ASP A 68 -11.71 -11.05 -1.29
N PRO A 69 -12.45 -9.97 -0.93
CA PRO A 69 -12.08 -8.55 -1.00
C PRO A 69 -11.41 -7.98 0.26
N ARG A 70 -11.18 -8.80 1.29
CA ARG A 70 -10.59 -8.40 2.59
C ARG A 70 -9.06 -8.47 2.59
N ARG A 71 -8.46 -8.76 1.43
CA ARG A 71 -7.02 -8.91 1.30
C ARG A 71 -6.32 -7.56 1.40
N ARG A 72 -5.35 -7.48 2.31
CA ARG A 72 -4.66 -6.25 2.73
C ARG A 72 -3.15 -6.41 2.73
N ILE A 73 -2.43 -5.30 2.85
CA ILE A 73 -0.98 -5.30 3.05
C ILE A 73 -0.70 -5.16 4.54
N VAL A 74 0.22 -5.99 5.03
CA VAL A 74 0.82 -5.87 6.35
C VAL A 74 2.28 -5.47 6.15
N VAL A 75 2.69 -4.41 6.84
CA VAL A 75 4.07 -3.91 6.89
C VAL A 75 4.69 -4.38 8.20
N VAL A 76 5.80 -5.09 8.11
CA VAL A 76 6.46 -5.76 9.24
C VAL A 76 7.85 -5.14 9.39
N PRO A 77 8.23 -4.62 10.56
CA PRO A 77 9.59 -4.13 10.77
C PRO A 77 10.57 -5.30 10.82
N VAL A 78 11.72 -5.15 10.18
CA VAL A 78 12.84 -6.09 10.32
C VAL A 78 13.61 -5.67 11.56
N ALA A 79 13.37 -6.37 12.68
CA ALA A 79 14.18 -6.19 13.87
C ALA A 79 15.59 -6.76 13.63
N GLU A 80 16.61 -5.97 13.93
CA GLU A 80 17.99 -6.48 14.11
C GLU A 80 18.14 -7.30 15.39
#